data_AF-S9NXJ7-F1
#
_entry.id   AF-S9NXJ7-F1
#
_cell.length_a   1.000
_cell.length_b   1.000
_cell.length_c   1.000
_cell.angle_alpha   90.00
_cell.angle_beta   90.00
_cell.angle_gamma   90.00
#
_symmetry.space_group_name_H-M   'P 1'
#
loop_
_entity.id
_entity.type
_entity.pdbx_description
1 polymer ?
#
loop_
_entity_poly.entity_id
_entity_poly.type
_entity_poly.pdbx_seq_one_letter_code
_entity_poly.pdbx_strand_id
1 'polypeptide(L)'
;MTMLAERLGDSRGRARLMVLAAFCRAHASRLLARLAALGRGPLPVPPEDITLDEDTVRELRREGAFARASAARYEATAELARQHADLSSAWVCELNRTEEQDRSRELLALAEGAALAAVSESQMAAAAPAE
;
A
#
# COMPACT_ATOMS: atom_id res chain seq x y z
N MET A 1 -4.98 5.60 0.13
CA MET A 1 -4.23 5.66 -1.15
C MET A 1 -4.85 6.56 -2.22
N THR A 2 -6.16 6.56 -2.49
CA THR A 2 -6.76 7.46 -3.50
C THR A 2 -6.53 8.94 -3.18
N MET A 3 -6.77 9.35 -1.93
CA MET A 3 -6.46 10.71 -1.45
C MET A 3 -4.97 11.07 -1.55
N LEU A 4 -4.07 10.08 -1.43
CA LEU A 4 -2.62 10.26 -1.62
C LEU A 4 -2.28 10.46 -3.10
N ALA A 5 -2.98 9.77 -4.01
CA ALA A 5 -2.80 9.90 -5.46
C ALA A 5 -3.22 11.28 -5.98
N GLU A 6 -4.26 11.86 -5.39
CA GLU A 6 -4.72 13.22 -5.73
C GLU A 6 -3.70 14.30 -5.36
N ARG A 7 -2.83 14.04 -4.38
CA ARG A 7 -1.78 14.97 -3.94
C ARG A 7 -0.51 14.91 -4.77
N LEU A 8 -0.31 13.87 -5.57
CA LEU A 8 0.81 13.81 -6.51
C LEU A 8 0.53 14.74 -7.70
N GLY A 9 1.47 15.65 -7.97
CA GLY A 9 1.41 16.55 -9.12
C GLY A 9 1.62 15.85 -10.46
N ASP A 10 2.37 14.74 -10.48
CA ASP A 10 2.69 14.00 -11.70
C ASP A 10 1.66 12.89 -12.01
N SER A 11 1.26 12.79 -13.28
CA SER A 11 0.22 11.86 -13.74
C SER A 11 0.64 10.39 -13.62
N ARG A 12 1.94 10.11 -13.75
CA ARG A 12 2.49 8.74 -13.69
C ARG A 12 2.42 8.17 -12.28
N GLY A 13 2.87 8.93 -11.28
CA GLY A 13 2.81 8.59 -9.87
C GLY A 13 1.36 8.42 -9.39
N ARG A 14 0.46 9.32 -9.82
CA ARG A 14 -0.98 9.18 -9.57
C ARG A 14 -1.54 7.87 -10.12
N ALA A 15 -1.28 7.56 -11.38
CA ALA A 15 -1.74 6.31 -11.99
C ALA A 15 -1.18 5.09 -11.27
N ARG A 16 0.11 5.13 -10.88
CA ARG A 16 0.76 4.05 -10.11
C ARG A 16 0.06 3.83 -8.77
N LEU A 17 -0.22 4.88 -8.00
CA LEU A 17 -0.94 4.76 -6.72
C LEU A 17 -2.36 4.22 -6.89
N MET A 18 -3.06 4.60 -7.95
CA MET A 18 -4.40 4.07 -8.25
C MET A 18 -4.38 2.56 -8.54
N VAL A 19 -3.36 2.09 -9.26
CA VAL A 19 -3.14 0.64 -9.49
C VAL A 19 -2.85 -0.07 -8.17
N LEU A 20 -1.95 0.47 -7.33
CA LEU A 20 -1.66 -0.09 -6.02
C LEU A 20 -2.92 -0.16 -5.12
N ALA A 21 -3.81 0.83 -5.22
CA ALA A 21 -5.10 0.81 -4.53
C ALA A 21 -6.06 -0.26 -5.03
N ALA A 22 -6.05 -0.57 -6.33
CA ALA A 22 -6.83 -1.67 -6.87
C ALA A 22 -6.36 -3.03 -6.33
N PHE A 23 -5.04 -3.24 -6.23
CA PHE A 23 -4.49 -4.48 -5.66
C PHE A 23 -4.91 -4.69 -4.20
N CYS A 24 -4.92 -3.64 -3.38
CA CYS A 24 -5.39 -3.77 -1.99
C CYS A 24 -6.85 -4.24 -1.88
N ARG A 25 -7.72 -3.76 -2.77
CA ARG A 25 -9.10 -4.26 -2.85
C ARG A 25 -9.13 -5.72 -3.29
N ALA A 26 -8.28 -6.12 -4.22
CA ALA A 26 -8.16 -7.52 -4.64
C ALA A 26 -7.70 -8.43 -3.49
N HIS A 27 -6.76 -7.97 -2.64
CA HIS A 27 -6.31 -8.72 -1.46
C HIS A 27 -7.50 -9.06 -0.55
N ALA A 28 -8.31 -8.07 -0.20
CA ALA A 28 -9.49 -8.24 0.63
C ALA A 28 -10.52 -9.19 -0.01
N SER A 29 -10.80 -9.01 -1.31
CA SER A 29 -11.73 -9.89 -2.04
C SER A 29 -11.29 -11.36 -2.03
N ARG A 30 -9.99 -11.65 -2.19
CA ARG A 30 -9.47 -13.02 -2.14
C ARG A 30 -9.65 -13.63 -0.74
N LEU A 31 -9.38 -12.88 0.32
CA LEU A 31 -9.56 -13.36 1.71
C LEU A 31 -11.05 -13.60 2.03
N LEU A 32 -11.93 -12.68 1.63
CA LEU A 32 -13.37 -12.82 1.81
C LEU A 32 -13.92 -14.04 1.05
N ALA A 33 -13.46 -14.27 -0.18
CA ALA A 33 -13.83 -15.46 -0.94
C ALA A 33 -13.37 -16.76 -0.26
N ARG A 34 -12.17 -16.77 0.35
CA ARG A 34 -11.70 -17.91 1.16
C ARG A 34 -12.57 -18.14 2.39
N LEU A 35 -12.90 -17.09 3.13
CA LEU A 35 -13.79 -17.19 4.30
C LEU A 35 -15.15 -17.76 3.88
N ALA A 36 -15.75 -17.22 2.81
CA ALA A 36 -17.03 -17.69 2.29
C ALA A 36 -16.99 -19.18 1.89
N ALA A 37 -15.92 -19.61 1.22
CA ALA A 37 -15.73 -21.01 0.83
C ALA A 37 -15.60 -21.98 2.03
N LEU A 38 -15.20 -21.46 3.20
CA LEU A 38 -15.13 -22.21 4.47
C LEU A 38 -16.42 -22.07 5.31
N GLY A 39 -17.48 -21.46 4.77
CA GLY A 39 -18.72 -21.20 5.50
C GLY A 39 -18.57 -20.17 6.62
N ARG A 40 -17.61 -19.25 6.48
CA ARG A 40 -17.29 -18.19 7.45
C ARG A 40 -17.54 -16.80 6.86
N GLY A 41 -17.65 -15.80 7.73
CA GLY A 41 -17.69 -14.38 7.36
C GLY A 41 -19.02 -13.89 6.77
N PRO A 42 -19.10 -12.59 6.41
CA PRO A 42 -18.02 -11.59 6.52
C PRO A 42 -17.69 -11.25 7.98
N LEU A 43 -16.42 -10.95 8.25
CA LEU A 43 -15.98 -10.48 9.56
C LEU A 43 -16.32 -8.98 9.71
N PRO A 44 -16.64 -8.51 10.92
CA PRO A 44 -16.83 -7.09 11.17
C PRO A 44 -15.53 -6.35 10.84
N VAL A 45 -15.62 -5.37 9.95
CA VAL A 45 -14.51 -4.45 9.63
C VAL A 45 -14.72 -3.20 10.50
N PRO A 46 -13.77 -2.85 11.37
CA PRO A 46 -13.84 -1.59 12.12
C PRO A 46 -13.89 -0.40 11.15
N PRO A 47 -14.63 0.68 11.47
CA PRO A 47 -14.59 1.89 10.66
C PRO A 47 -13.17 2.46 10.63
N GLU A 48 -12.76 2.91 9.46
CA GLU A 48 -11.45 3.53 9.22
C GLU A 48 -11.57 5.06 9.28
N ASP A 49 -11.16 5.66 10.39
CA ASP A 49 -10.93 7.11 10.47
C ASP A 49 -9.54 7.43 9.91
N ILE A 50 -9.45 7.56 8.57
CA ILE A 50 -8.18 7.89 7.91
C ILE A 50 -8.01 9.40 7.85
N THR A 51 -7.06 9.91 8.63
CA THR A 51 -6.57 11.28 8.48
C THR A 51 -5.19 11.23 7.83
N LEU A 52 -5.03 11.87 6.68
CA LEU A 52 -3.74 11.98 6.01
C LEU A 52 -3.02 13.24 6.48
N ASP A 53 -1.79 13.07 6.94
CA ASP A 53 -0.88 14.17 7.21
C ASP A 53 -0.57 15.00 5.95
N GLU A 54 -0.25 16.28 6.10
CA GLU A 54 0.03 17.19 4.97
C GLU A 54 1.30 16.80 4.19
N ASP A 55 2.26 16.15 4.84
CA ASP A 55 3.52 15.70 4.24
C ASP A 55 3.31 14.42 3.42
N THR A 56 3.14 14.61 2.11
CA THR A 56 2.95 13.52 1.14
C THR A 56 4.11 12.52 1.16
N VAL A 57 5.35 12.95 1.34
CA VAL A 57 6.53 12.05 1.37
C VAL A 57 6.47 11.17 2.61
N ARG A 58 6.15 11.75 3.77
CA ARG A 58 5.96 11.00 5.02
C ARG A 58 4.83 9.98 4.90
N GLU A 59 3.70 10.36 4.32
CA GLU A 59 2.56 9.46 4.12
C GLU A 59 2.87 8.30 3.16
N LEU A 60 3.61 8.56 2.06
CA LEU A 60 4.09 7.49 1.17
C LEU A 60 5.00 6.49 1.89
N ARG A 61 5.93 6.99 2.71
CA ARG A 61 6.83 6.12 3.52
C ARG A 61 6.05 5.32 4.55
N ARG A 62 5.09 5.95 5.23
CA ARG A 62 4.22 5.29 6.21
C ARG A 62 3.41 4.17 5.56
N GLU A 63 2.80 4.43 4.41
CA GLU A 63 2.06 3.42 3.65
C GLU A 63 2.98 2.29 3.16
N GLY A 64 4.20 2.62 2.72
CA GLY A 64 5.20 1.63 2.33
C GLY A 64 5.63 0.72 3.49
N ALA A 65 5.79 1.28 4.69
CA ALA A 65 6.07 0.52 5.90
C ALA A 65 4.87 -0.36 6.30
N PHE A 66 3.64 0.16 6.17
CA PHE A 66 2.42 -0.59 6.42
C PHE A 66 2.26 -1.79 5.47
N ALA A 67 2.56 -1.61 4.17
CA ALA A 67 2.57 -2.69 3.19
C ALA A 67 3.56 -3.79 3.58
N ARG A 68 4.77 -3.41 4.03
CA ARG A 68 5.78 -4.37 4.51
C ARG A 68 5.31 -5.15 5.74
N ALA A 69 4.69 -4.48 6.71
CA ALA A 69 4.11 -5.14 7.87
C ALA A 69 2.96 -6.08 7.48
N SER A 70 2.17 -5.70 6.49
CA SER A 70 1.11 -6.56 5.93
C SER A 70 1.67 -7.82 5.28
N ALA A 71 2.76 -7.72 4.51
CA ALA A 71 3.44 -8.86 3.93
C ALA A 71 3.95 -9.87 4.98
N ALA A 72 4.42 -9.39 6.14
CA ALA A 72 4.83 -10.25 7.26
C ALA A 72 3.63 -10.94 7.92
N ARG A 73 2.48 -10.26 8.05
CA ARG A 73 1.24 -10.89 8.53
C ARG A 73 0.75 -11.98 7.59
N TYR A 74 0.82 -11.73 6.27
CA TYR A 74 0.46 -12.74 5.28
C TYR A 74 1.37 -13.96 5.32
N GLU A 75 2.66 -13.80 5.54
CA GLU A 75 3.60 -14.92 5.75
C GLU A 75 3.20 -15.80 6.94
N ALA A 76 3.05 -15.18 8.11
CA ALA A 76 2.65 -15.92 9.31
C ALA A 76 1.30 -16.64 9.13
N THR A 77 0.37 -16.01 8.43
CA THR A 77 -0.94 -16.61 8.12
C THR A 77 -0.81 -17.77 7.13
N ALA A 78 0.06 -17.66 6.12
CA ALA A 78 0.33 -18.74 5.18
C ALA A 78 0.96 -19.95 5.86
N GLU A 79 1.91 -19.71 6.79
CA GLU A 79 2.53 -20.75 7.61
C GLU A 79 1.51 -21.48 8.48
N LEU A 80 0.63 -20.72 9.16
CA LEU A 80 -0.45 -21.30 9.96
C LEU A 80 -1.39 -22.13 9.09
N ALA A 81 -1.80 -21.61 7.92
CA ALA A 81 -2.66 -22.34 6.99
C ALA A 81 -2.03 -23.66 6.53
N ARG A 82 -0.72 -23.70 6.27
CA ARG A 82 0.02 -24.94 5.97
C ARG A 82 0.01 -25.93 7.13
N GLN A 83 0.21 -25.46 8.36
CA GLN A 83 0.15 -26.32 9.56
C GLN A 83 -1.22 -26.99 9.72
N HIS A 84 -2.28 -26.34 9.24
CA HIS A 84 -3.65 -26.87 9.23
C HIS A 84 -4.06 -27.56 7.91
N ALA A 85 -3.11 -27.81 7.00
CA ALA A 85 -3.36 -28.39 5.67
C ALA A 85 -4.36 -27.61 4.78
N ASP A 86 -4.59 -26.33 5.04
CA ASP A 86 -5.38 -25.43 4.18
C ASP A 86 -4.46 -24.77 3.13
N LEU A 87 -4.04 -25.57 2.14
CA LEU A 87 -3.13 -25.12 1.08
C LEU A 87 -3.71 -24.00 0.21
N SER A 88 -5.05 -23.98 0.04
CA SER A 88 -5.72 -22.92 -0.73
C SER A 88 -5.61 -21.57 -0.04
N SER A 89 -5.79 -21.51 1.27
CA SER A 89 -5.63 -20.26 2.03
C SER A 89 -4.15 -19.88 2.16
N ALA A 90 -3.25 -20.85 2.27
CA ALA A 90 -1.80 -20.59 2.24
C ALA A 90 -1.38 -19.89 0.94
N TRP A 91 -1.81 -20.41 -0.21
CA TRP A 91 -1.52 -19.81 -1.52
C TRP A 91 -2.04 -18.38 -1.67
N VAL A 92 -3.29 -18.12 -1.22
CA VAL A 92 -3.86 -16.76 -1.26
C VAL A 92 -3.03 -15.80 -0.40
N CYS A 93 -2.59 -16.22 0.77
CA CYS A 93 -1.74 -15.40 1.63
C CYS A 93 -0.36 -15.15 1.00
N GLU A 94 0.25 -16.15 0.36
CA GLU A 94 1.52 -15.97 -0.36
C GLU A 94 1.41 -15.02 -1.53
N LEU A 95 0.33 -15.10 -2.31
CA LEU A 95 0.07 -14.16 -3.40
C LEU A 95 -0.06 -12.73 -2.87
N ASN A 96 -0.87 -12.52 -1.84
CA ASN A 96 -1.04 -11.20 -1.23
C ASN A 96 0.27 -10.71 -0.59
N ARG A 97 1.09 -11.58 0.00
CA ARG A 97 2.42 -11.23 0.52
C ARG A 97 3.31 -10.66 -0.58
N THR A 98 3.43 -11.35 -1.71
CA THR A 98 4.26 -10.89 -2.84
C THR A 98 3.78 -9.53 -3.34
N GLU A 99 2.48 -9.37 -3.54
CA GLU A 99 1.90 -8.09 -3.98
C GLU A 99 2.14 -6.95 -2.97
N GLU A 100 2.09 -7.21 -1.65
CA GLU A 100 2.43 -6.22 -0.62
C GLU A 100 3.93 -5.88 -0.56
N GLN A 101 4.82 -6.84 -0.84
CA GLN A 101 6.27 -6.58 -0.93
C GLN A 101 6.59 -5.65 -2.09
N ASP A 102 6.01 -5.90 -3.26
CA ASP A 102 6.17 -5.05 -4.44
C ASP A 102 5.56 -3.68 -4.19
N ARG A 103 4.36 -3.63 -3.61
CA ARG A 103 3.72 -2.38 -3.20
C ARG A 103 4.58 -1.56 -2.23
N SER A 104 5.21 -2.19 -1.24
CA SER A 104 6.12 -1.52 -0.30
C SER A 104 7.30 -0.86 -1.03
N ARG A 105 7.93 -1.59 -1.97
CA ARG A 105 9.05 -1.06 -2.77
C ARG A 105 8.62 0.12 -3.63
N GLU A 106 7.47 0.00 -4.29
CA GLU A 106 6.93 1.05 -5.16
C GLU A 106 6.58 2.33 -4.39
N LEU A 107 5.97 2.20 -3.21
CA LEU A 107 5.65 3.36 -2.37
C LEU A 107 6.90 4.08 -1.88
N LEU A 108 7.95 3.35 -1.53
CA LEU A 108 9.24 3.93 -1.14
C LEU A 108 9.93 4.62 -2.32
N ALA A 109 9.90 4.03 -3.50
CA ALA A 109 10.45 4.65 -4.71
C ALA A 109 9.69 5.94 -5.09
N LEU A 110 8.36 5.95 -4.95
CA LEU A 110 7.55 7.17 -5.14
C LEU A 110 7.89 8.23 -4.10
N ALA A 111 8.12 7.85 -2.83
CA ALA A 111 8.53 8.78 -1.78
C ALA A 111 9.90 9.40 -2.07
N GLU A 112 10.85 8.60 -2.56
CA GLU A 112 12.18 9.08 -2.97
C GLU A 112 12.08 10.05 -4.15
N GLY A 113 11.30 9.71 -5.18
CA GLY A 113 11.07 10.59 -6.32
C GLY A 113 10.42 11.92 -5.92
N ALA A 114 9.40 11.88 -5.07
CA ALA A 114 8.72 13.07 -4.56
C ALA A 114 9.64 13.95 -3.70
N ALA A 115 10.50 13.34 -2.88
CA ALA A 115 11.49 14.08 -2.08
C ALA A 115 12.51 14.82 -2.94
N LEU A 116 13.00 14.17 -4.01
CA LEU A 116 13.95 14.79 -4.94
C LEU A 116 13.32 15.97 -5.71
N ALA A 117 12.05 15.84 -6.11
CA ALA A 117 11.31 16.92 -6.76
C ALA A 117 11.15 18.14 -5.83
N ALA A 118 10.74 17.93 -4.58
CA ALA A 118 10.56 19.01 -3.59
C ALA A 118 11.85 19.78 -3.29
N VAL A 119 12.99 19.08 -3.23
CA VAL A 119 14.31 19.72 -3.06
C VAL A 119 14.66 20.58 -4.27
N SER A 120 14.38 20.09 -5.48
CA SER A 120 14.68 20.81 -6.72
C SER A 120 13.86 22.10 -6.84
N GLU A 121 12.57 22.05 -6.50
CA GLU A 121 11.69 23.23 -6.47
C GLU A 121 12.16 24.28 -5.45
N SER A 122 12.57 23.83 -4.25
CA SER A 122 13.06 24.72 -3.20
C SER A 122 14.35 25.44 -3.59
N GLN A 123 15.26 24.75 -4.29
CA GLN A 123 16.51 25.34 -4.80
C GLN A 123 16.26 26.36 -5.93
N MET A 124 15.29 26.09 -6.80
CA MET A 124 14.88 27.04 -7.85
C MET A 124 14.24 28.30 -7.28
N ALA A 125 13.39 28.17 -6.25
CA ALA A 125 12.76 29.30 -5.58
C ALA A 125 13.79 30.20 -4.86
N ALA A 126 14.82 29.61 -4.24
CA ALA A 126 15.90 30.35 -3.59
C ALA A 126 16.86 31.06 -4.57
N ALA A 127 16.89 30.64 -5.83
CA ALA A 127 17.72 31.22 -6.89
C ALA A 127 17.04 32.34 -7.67
N ALA A 128 15.76 32.62 -7.42
CA ALA A 128 15.06 33.75 -8.03
C ALA A 128 15.55 35.07 -7.40
N PRO A 129 16.00 36.07 -8.18
CA PRO A 129 16.44 37.35 -7.64
C PRO A 129 15.25 38.08 -6.99
N ALA A 130 15.46 38.63 -5.79
CA ALA A 130 14.51 39.54 -5.18
C ALA A 130 14.49 40.85 -6.00
N GLU A 131 13.34 41.16 -6.60
CA GLU A 131 13.07 42.48 -7.19
C GLU A 131 12.88 43.55 -6.10
#